data_AF-A0A947QF27-F1
#
_entry.id   AF-A0A947QF27-F1
#
_cell.length_a   1.000
_cell.length_b   1.000
_cell.length_c   1.000
_cell.angle_alpha   90.00
_cell.angle_beta   90.00
_cell.angle_gamma   90.00
#
_symmetry.space_group_name_H-M   'P 1'
#
loop_
_entity.id
_entity.type
_entity.pdbx_description
1 polymer ?
#
loop_
_entity_poly.entity_id
_entity_poly.type
_entity_poly.pdbx_seq_one_letter_code
_entity_poly.pdbx_strand_id
1 'polypeptide(L)' 'MMPWKLLAFTAVIALVLVFVGFNLDNRCDISIALFTFSDVPVVITILAAYLLGLLSAFFLA' A
#
# COMPACT_ATOMS: atom_id res chain seq x y z
N MET A 1 -5.99 -7.96 -22.99
CA MET A 1 -4.62 -8.53 -23.07
C MET A 1 -3.57 -7.53 -22.58
N MET A 2 -3.59 -7.09 -21.30
CA MET A 2 -2.45 -6.45 -20.61
C MET A 2 -2.38 -6.68 -19.08
N PRO A 3 -3.06 -7.66 -18.42
CA PRO A 3 -3.11 -7.69 -16.95
C PRO A 3 -1.74 -7.95 -16.30
N TRP A 4 -0.94 -8.83 -16.91
CA TRP A 4 0.34 -9.27 -16.36
C TRP A 4 1.39 -8.15 -16.27
N LYS A 5 1.48 -7.29 -17.30
CA LYS A 5 2.43 -6.15 -17.29
C LYS A 5 2.10 -5.15 -16.17
N LEU A 6 0.81 -4.96 -15.90
CA LEU A 6 0.30 -4.06 -14.87
C LEU A 6 0.54 -4.62 -13.47
N LEU A 7 0.34 -5.93 -13.29
CA LEU A 7 0.72 -6.67 -12.08
C LEU A 7 2.22 -6.60 -11.81
N ALA A 8 3.05 -6.87 -12.82
CA ALA A 8 4.51 -6.80 -12.70
C ALA A 8 4.99 -5.38 -12.33
N PHE A 9 4.45 -4.35 -13.00
CA PHE A 9 4.75 -2.95 -12.67
C PHE A 9 4.33 -2.61 -11.23
N THR A 10 3.13 -3.04 -10.82
CA THR A 10 2.62 -2.81 -9.46
C THR A 10 3.50 -3.49 -8.42
N ALA A 11 3.95 -4.71 -8.66
CA ALA A 11 4.86 -5.42 -7.77
C ALA A 11 6.20 -4.68 -7.60
N VAL A 12 6.79 -4.18 -8.69
CA VAL A 12 8.05 -3.41 -8.66
C VAL A 12 7.87 -2.10 -7.88
N ILE A 13 6.82 -1.34 -8.18
CA ILE A 13 6.53 -0.08 -7.46
C ILE A 13 6.27 -0.33 -5.98
N ALA A 14 5.52 -1.39 -5.63
CA ALA A 14 5.27 -1.74 -4.24
C ALA A 14 6.57 -2.02 -3.49
N LEU A 15 7.50 -2.78 -4.07
CA LEU A 15 8.81 -3.04 -3.45
C LEU A 15 9.60 -1.76 -3.19
N VAL A 16 9.66 -0.85 -4.18
CA VAL A 16 10.35 0.44 -4.04
C VAL A 16 9.70 1.30 -2.96
N LEU A 17 8.37 1.37 -2.94
CA LEU A 17 7.63 2.18 -1.96
C LEU A 17 7.71 1.63 -0.54
N VAL A 18 7.81 0.31 -0.37
CA VAL A 18 8.09 -0.29 0.94
C VAL A 18 9.45 0.18 1.45
N PHE A 19 10.48 0.11 0.60
CA PHE A 19 11.83 0.57 0.98
C PHE A 19 11.84 2.07 1.32
N VAL A 20 11.24 2.90 0.47
CA VAL A 20 11.12 4.35 0.70
C VAL A 20 10.32 4.65 1.97
N GLY A 21 9.22 3.94 2.20
CA GLY A 21 8.36 4.13 3.37
C GLY A 21 9.02 3.76 4.69
N PHE A 22 9.93 2.78 4.71
CA PHE A 22 10.71 2.46 5.89
C PHE A 22 11.89 3.41 6.12
N ASN A 23 12.44 4.01 5.07
CA ASN A 23 13.53 4.99 5.17
C ASN A 23 13.04 6.43 5.39
N LEU A 24 11.75 6.70 5.20
CA LEU A 24 11.13 7.98 5.53
C LEU A 24 10.67 7.99 6.99
N ASP A 25 11.01 9.06 7.70
CA ASP A 25 10.56 9.30 9.08
C ASP A 25 9.15 9.90 9.16
N ASN A 26 8.43 9.98 8.05
CA ASN A 26 7.06 10.48 8.04
C ASN A 26 6.08 9.43 8.58
N ARG A 27 5.68 9.59 9.84
CA ARG A 27 4.83 8.67 10.59
C ARG A 27 3.46 9.29 10.87
N CYS A 28 2.43 8.46 10.99
CA CYS A 28 1.09 8.87 11.41
C CYS A 28 0.45 7.84 12.34
N ASP A 29 -0.58 8.30 13.06
CA ASP A 29 -1.44 7.44 13.85
C ASP A 29 -2.68 7.06 13.03
N ILE A 30 -3.00 5.77 12.99
CA ILE A 30 -4.17 5.23 12.29
C ILE A 30 -5.17 4.71 13.31
N SER A 31 -6.36 5.27 13.34
CA SER A 31 -7.45 4.76 14.16
C SER A 31 -8.42 3.93 13.32
N ILE A 32 -8.54 2.64 13.63
CA ILE A 32 -9.52 1.72 13.03
C ILE A 32 -10.66 1.51 14.03
N ALA A 33 -11.40 2.60 14.32
CA ALA A 33 -12.55 2.70 15.23
C ALA A 33 -12.34 2.21 16.68
N LEU A 34 -11.98 0.94 16.87
CA LEU A 34 -11.74 0.27 18.15
C LEU A 34 -10.27 0.20 18.54
N PHE A 35 -9.34 0.37 17.60
CA PHE A 35 -7.89 0.30 17.85
C PHE A 35 -7.14 1.44 17.15
N THR A 36 -6.18 2.04 17.84
CA THR A 36 -5.27 3.03 17.27
C THR A 36 -3.88 2.43 17.15
N PHE A 37 -3.35 2.42 15.93
CA PHE A 37 -1.97 2.08 15.63
C PHE A 37 -1.16 3.36 15.58
N SER A 38 -0.26 3.55 16.52
CA SER A 38 0.60 4.72 16.58
C SER A 38 1.91 4.51 15.81
N ASP A 39 2.46 5.62 15.32
CA ASP A 39 3.80 5.68 14.72
C ASP A 39 3.98 4.81 13.45
N VAL A 40 2.94 4.74 12.61
CA VAL A 40 2.96 3.96 11.37
C VAL A 40 3.50 4.80 10.22
N PRO A 41 4.47 4.32 9.42
CA PRO A 41 4.94 5.06 8.25
C PRO A 41 3.83 5.30 7.23
N VAL A 42 3.55 6.58 6.93
CA VAL A 42 2.42 7.03 6.09
C VAL A 42 2.43 6.37 4.70
N VAL A 43 3.61 6.19 4.13
CA VAL A 43 3.75 5.60 2.79
C VAL A 43 3.24 4.15 2.76
N ILE A 44 3.43 3.39 3.85
CA ILE A 44 2.97 2.01 3.94
C ILE A 44 1.44 1.95 4.02
N THR A 45 0.80 2.92 4.68
CA THR A 45 -0.67 2.97 4.83
C THR A 45 -1.34 3.24 3.49
N ILE A 46 -0.82 4.21 2.73
CA ILE A 46 -1.30 4.55 1.39
C ILE A 46 -1.04 3.39 0.42
N LEU A 47 0.13 2.75 0.49
CA LEU A 47 0.46 1.59 -0.34
C LEU A 47 -0.51 0.42 -0.06
N ALA A 48 -0.81 0.14 1.20
CA ALA A 48 -1.76 -0.91 1.58
C ALA A 48 -3.16 -0.63 1.01
N ALA A 49 -3.63 0.63 1.09
CA ALA A 49 -4.91 1.03 0.50
C ALA A 49 -4.95 0.83 -1.02
N TYR A 50 -3.88 1.22 -1.72
CA TYR A 50 -3.75 1.02 -3.17
C TYR A 50 -3.78 -0.47 -3.56
N LEU A 51 -3.01 -1.32 -2.86
CA LEU A 51 -2.97 -2.75 -3.13
C LEU A 51 -4.32 -3.44 -2.87
N LEU A 52 -5.00 -3.10 -1.78
CA LEU A 52 -6.36 -3.60 -1.49
C LEU A 52 -7.36 -3.15 -2.56
N GLY A 53 -7.28 -1.90 -3.00
CA GLY A 53 -8.10 -1.37 -4.09
C GLY A 53 -7.87 -2.14 -5.40
N LEU A 54 -6.62 -2.35 -5.78
CA LEU A 54 -6.25 -3.12 -6.97
C LEU A 54 -6.74 -4.57 -6.88
N LEU A 55 -6.58 -5.20 -5.71
CA LEU A 55 -7.06 -6.56 -5.44
C LEU A 55 -8.59 -6.63 -5.62
N SER A 56 -9.32 -5.68 -5.04
CA SER A 56 -10.79 -5.62 -5.16
C SER A 56 -11.23 -5.50 -6.62
N ALA A 57 -10.53 -4.69 -7.42
CA ALA A 57 -10.81 -4.55 -8.84
C ALA A 57 -10.54 -5.85 -9.63
N PHE A 58 -9.58 -6.67 -9.20
CA PHE A 58 -9.32 -7.97 -9.83
C PHE A 58 -10.35 -9.05 -9.48
N PHE A 59 -10.94 -9.01 -8.28
CA PHE A 59 -11.94 -9.99 -7.84
C PHE A 59 -13.38 -9.60 -8.22
N LEU A 60 -13.66 -8.32 -8.40
CA LEU A 60 -15.00 -7.79 -8.74
C LEU A 60 -15.20 -7.50 -10.24
N ALA A 61 -14.15 -7.66 -11.06
CA ALA A 61 -14.21 -7.56 -12.52
C ALA A 61 -14.50 -8.92 -13.17
#